data_AF-A0A5B8XXK6-F1
#
_entry.id   AF-A0A5B8XXK6-F1
#
_cell.length_a   1.000
_cell.length_b   1.000
_cell.length_c   1.000
_cell.angle_alpha   90.00
_cell.angle_beta   90.00
_cell.angle_gamma   90.00
#
_symmetry.space_group_name_H-M   'P 1'
#
loop_
_entity.id
_entity.type
_entity.pdbx_description
1 polymer ?
#
loop_
_entity_poly.entity_id
_entity_poly.type
_entity_poly.pdbx_seq_one_letter_code
_entity_poly.pdbx_strand_id
1 'polypeptide(L)'
;MTLAKLVVMAAMYSHYQTAEPIEIPSLDLPPVQEIGLASWYGDGSMHGSVTANGEAFNPQKFTCAHRGLAFDTVVLIVNKATRRRVWCRINDRGPYGMRLADGTWAATTTLEPGAHWRGIIDMSIATANELGTIDRGLANVELRYWSKGSTPVNVAAIERKYH
;
A
#
# COMPACT_ATOMS: atom_id res chain seq x y z
N MET A 1 -33.78 47.10 22.30
CA MET A 1 -32.85 46.90 21.16
C MET A 1 -33.38 47.72 20.00
N THR A 2 -32.61 48.66 19.46
CA THR A 2 -33.05 49.53 18.36
C THR A 2 -33.06 48.76 17.05
N LEU A 3 -34.02 49.07 16.17
CA LEU A 3 -34.23 48.44 14.86
C LEU A 3 -32.93 48.39 14.02
N ALA A 4 -32.09 49.44 14.13
CA ALA A 4 -30.79 49.53 13.46
C ALA A 4 -29.79 48.43 13.89
N LYS A 5 -29.78 48.03 15.17
CA LYS A 5 -28.91 46.92 15.64
C LYS A 5 -29.37 45.56 15.09
N LEU A 6 -30.68 45.39 14.87
CA LEU A 6 -31.23 44.14 14.33
C LEU A 6 -30.90 43.99 12.84
N VAL A 7 -30.94 45.08 12.07
CA VAL A 7 -30.58 45.10 10.65
C VAL A 7 -29.09 44.84 10.45
N VAL A 8 -28.22 45.44 11.26
CA VAL A 8 -26.77 45.16 11.21
C VAL A 8 -26.47 43.71 11.59
N MET A 9 -27.11 43.18 12.64
CA MET A 9 -26.95 41.77 13.02
C MET A 9 -27.45 40.82 11.92
N ALA A 10 -28.58 41.10 11.29
CA ALA A 10 -29.11 40.29 10.20
C ALA A 10 -28.23 40.34 8.94
N ALA A 11 -27.70 41.53 8.59
CA ALA A 11 -26.77 41.69 7.48
C ALA A 11 -25.44 40.96 7.73
N MET A 12 -24.93 41.01 8.96
CA MET A 12 -23.74 40.23 9.36
C MET A 12 -24.00 38.72 9.33
N TYR A 13 -25.19 38.27 9.78
CA TYR A 13 -25.57 36.86 9.74
C TYR A 13 -25.73 36.33 8.30
N SER A 14 -26.29 37.16 7.41
CA SER A 14 -26.47 36.82 5.99
C SER A 14 -25.15 36.83 5.22
N HIS A 15 -24.20 37.73 5.56
CA HIS A 15 -22.83 37.64 5.05
C HIS A 15 -22.07 36.40 5.57
N TYR A 16 -22.32 35.98 6.82
CA TYR A 16 -21.69 34.77 7.36
C TYR A 16 -22.16 33.48 6.67
N GLN A 17 -23.40 33.46 6.18
CA GLN A 17 -23.97 32.32 5.45
C GLN A 17 -23.58 32.26 3.97
N THR A 18 -22.92 33.30 3.43
CA THR A 18 -22.48 33.36 2.03
C THR A 18 -20.97 33.15 1.87
N ALA A 19 -20.27 32.84 2.95
CA ALA A 19 -18.92 32.31 2.82
C ALA A 19 -19.01 30.91 2.20
N GLU A 20 -18.74 30.83 0.90
CA GLU A 20 -18.41 29.57 0.23
C GLU A 20 -17.43 28.79 1.13
N PRO A 21 -17.65 27.49 1.37
CA PRO A 21 -16.70 26.68 2.13
C PRO A 21 -15.31 26.91 1.56
N ILE A 22 -14.34 27.24 2.42
CA ILE A 22 -12.95 27.26 1.99
C ILE A 22 -12.64 25.83 1.55
N GLU A 23 -12.60 25.62 0.24
CA GLU A 23 -12.14 24.38 -0.35
C GLU A 23 -10.67 24.28 0.03
N ILE A 24 -10.38 23.52 1.09
CA ILE A 24 -9.01 23.12 1.38
C ILE A 24 -8.68 22.15 0.26
N PRO A 25 -7.82 22.50 -0.72
CA PRO A 25 -7.43 21.55 -1.74
C PRO A 25 -6.95 20.30 -1.00
N SER A 26 -7.45 19.13 -1.40
CA SER A 26 -6.97 17.87 -0.85
C SER A 26 -5.45 17.94 -0.93
N LEU A 27 -4.79 17.98 0.22
CA LEU A 27 -3.35 18.08 0.24
C LEU A 27 -2.89 16.78 -0.41
N ASP A 28 -2.47 16.86 -1.67
CA ASP A 28 -1.82 15.78 -2.40
C ASP A 28 -0.46 15.59 -1.74
N LEU A 29 -0.48 15.06 -0.52
CA LEU A 29 0.72 14.80 0.24
C LEU A 29 1.58 13.88 -0.62
N PRO A 30 2.87 14.20 -0.76
CA PRO A 30 3.76 13.31 -1.47
C PRO A 30 3.71 11.93 -0.80
N PRO A 31 3.81 10.84 -1.57
CA PRO A 31 3.81 9.51 -0.99
C PRO A 31 4.96 9.38 0.00
N VAL A 32 4.70 8.65 1.08
CA VAL A 32 5.77 8.08 1.89
C VAL A 32 6.50 7.05 1.03
N GLN A 33 7.83 7.05 1.12
CA GLN A 33 8.69 6.16 0.35
C GLN A 33 9.47 5.23 1.27
N GLU A 34 9.52 3.96 0.89
CA GLU A 34 10.32 2.94 1.57
C GLU A 34 11.09 2.13 0.52
N ILE A 35 12.39 1.92 0.75
CA ILE A 35 13.27 1.20 -0.18
C ILE A 35 13.82 -0.03 0.52
N GLY A 36 13.77 -1.16 -0.16
CA GLY A 36 14.20 -2.42 0.41
C GLY A 36 13.93 -3.58 -0.53
N LEU A 37 14.03 -4.79 0.01
CA LEU A 37 13.85 -5.99 -0.77
C LEU A 37 12.38 -6.45 -0.73
N ALA A 38 11.87 -6.88 -1.87
CA ALA A 38 10.63 -7.60 -1.99
C ALA A 38 10.91 -9.08 -2.22
N SER A 39 10.14 -9.93 -1.55
CA SER A 39 10.00 -11.35 -1.84
C SER A 39 8.56 -11.63 -2.29
N TRP A 40 8.25 -12.88 -2.59
CA TRP A 40 6.90 -13.32 -2.89
C TRP A 40 6.62 -14.68 -2.25
N TYR A 41 5.34 -14.96 -2.00
CA TYR A 41 4.87 -16.17 -1.33
C TYR A 41 3.67 -16.79 -2.05
N GLY A 42 3.30 -18.00 -1.63
CA GLY A 42 2.10 -18.66 -2.10
C GLY A 42 2.30 -19.62 -3.27
N ASP A 43 3.37 -20.43 -3.24
CA ASP A 43 3.70 -21.48 -4.23
C ASP A 43 2.68 -22.63 -4.37
N GLY A 44 1.42 -22.40 -3.97
CA GLY A 44 0.32 -23.36 -3.98
C GLY A 44 -0.06 -23.87 -2.58
N SER A 45 0.89 -23.91 -1.65
CA SER A 45 0.69 -24.46 -0.29
C SER A 45 -0.16 -23.57 0.64
N MET A 46 -0.21 -22.26 0.37
CA MET A 46 -0.88 -21.28 1.24
C MET A 46 -2.27 -20.85 0.74
N HIS A 47 -2.73 -21.36 -0.41
CA HIS A 47 -4.03 -20.96 -0.95
C HIS A 47 -5.16 -21.32 0.02
N GLY A 48 -6.02 -20.34 0.35
CA GLY A 48 -7.10 -20.51 1.33
C GLY A 48 -6.67 -20.39 2.80
N SER A 49 -5.37 -20.21 3.08
CA SER A 49 -4.90 -19.90 4.44
C SER A 49 -5.43 -18.52 4.87
N VAL A 50 -5.77 -18.39 6.15
CA VAL A 50 -6.28 -17.12 6.69
C VAL A 50 -5.12 -16.14 6.85
N THR A 51 -5.20 -15.01 6.14
CA THR A 51 -4.25 -13.89 6.28
C THR A 51 -4.49 -13.13 7.57
N ALA A 52 -3.54 -12.29 7.99
CA ALA A 52 -3.63 -11.55 9.25
C ALA A 52 -4.81 -10.56 9.31
N ASN A 53 -5.41 -10.17 8.19
CA ASN A 53 -6.64 -9.36 8.18
C ASN A 53 -7.93 -10.20 8.21
N GLY A 54 -7.83 -11.53 8.24
CA GLY A 54 -8.95 -12.48 8.29
C GLY A 54 -9.44 -12.97 6.92
N GLU A 55 -8.94 -12.42 5.81
CA GLU A 55 -9.31 -12.89 4.48
C GLU A 55 -8.56 -14.18 4.10
N ALA A 56 -9.22 -15.05 3.32
CA ALA A 56 -8.55 -16.19 2.71
C ALA A 56 -7.53 -15.71 1.66
N PHE A 57 -6.29 -16.20 1.75
CA PHE A 57 -5.24 -15.86 0.81
C PHE A 57 -5.57 -16.37 -0.60
N ASN A 58 -5.53 -15.44 -1.56
CA ASN A 58 -5.66 -15.74 -2.98
C ASN A 58 -4.40 -15.28 -3.73
N PRO A 59 -3.57 -16.22 -4.24
CA PRO A 59 -2.32 -15.86 -4.93
C PRO A 59 -2.56 -15.10 -6.24
N GLN A 60 -3.78 -15.15 -6.80
CA GLN A 60 -4.17 -14.45 -8.03
C GLN A 60 -4.64 -13.00 -7.77
N LYS A 61 -4.87 -12.62 -6.50
CA LYS A 61 -5.20 -11.24 -6.15
C LYS A 61 -3.93 -10.40 -6.00
N PHE A 62 -4.06 -9.10 -6.21
CA PHE A 62 -2.97 -8.13 -6.09
C PHE A 62 -2.84 -7.67 -4.64
N THR A 63 -2.36 -8.58 -3.80
CA THR A 63 -2.21 -8.37 -2.36
C THR A 63 -0.77 -8.57 -1.91
N CYS A 64 -0.43 -7.96 -0.77
CA CYS A 64 0.89 -7.99 -0.20
C CYS A 64 0.84 -8.06 1.34
N ALA A 65 1.92 -8.57 1.93
CA ALA A 65 2.16 -8.55 3.37
C ALA A 65 3.16 -7.45 3.76
N HIS A 66 2.86 -6.69 4.82
CA HIS A 66 3.74 -5.66 5.38
C HIS A 66 3.67 -5.61 6.91
N ARG A 67 4.80 -5.32 7.57
CA ARG A 67 4.94 -5.41 9.03
C ARG A 67 4.13 -4.38 9.82
N GLY A 68 3.77 -3.26 9.20
CA GLY A 68 3.33 -2.06 9.92
C GLY A 68 2.28 -1.22 9.20
N LEU A 69 2.20 -1.30 7.86
CA LEU A 69 1.13 -0.61 7.14
C LEU A 69 -0.25 -1.11 7.56
N ALA A 70 -1.21 -0.20 7.70
CA ALA A 70 -2.59 -0.56 8.00
C ALA A 70 -3.14 -1.50 6.91
N PHE A 71 -4.03 -2.41 7.28
CA PHE A 71 -4.76 -3.19 6.28
C PHE A 71 -5.56 -2.26 5.36
N ASP A 72 -5.72 -2.69 4.12
CA ASP A 72 -6.32 -1.94 3.01
C ASP A 72 -5.51 -0.72 2.53
N THR A 73 -4.30 -0.53 3.06
CA THR A 73 -3.35 0.42 2.45
C THR A 73 -3.05 -0.07 1.03
N VAL A 74 -3.19 0.83 0.06
CA VAL A 74 -2.82 0.58 -1.33
C VAL A 74 -1.42 1.14 -1.57
N VAL A 75 -0.52 0.29 -2.04
CA VAL A 75 0.90 0.59 -2.23
C VAL A 75 1.25 0.44 -3.70
N LEU A 76 1.96 1.42 -4.27
CA LEU A 76 2.63 1.27 -5.55
C LEU A 76 4.02 0.69 -5.30
N ILE A 77 4.28 -0.49 -5.85
CA ILE A 77 5.59 -1.12 -5.85
C ILE A 77 6.28 -0.79 -7.17
N VAL A 78 7.50 -0.29 -7.10
CA VAL A 78 8.33 -0.01 -8.27
C VAL A 78 9.57 -0.89 -8.21
N ASN A 79 9.75 -1.73 -9.24
CA ASN A 79 10.99 -2.49 -9.42
C ASN A 79 12.09 -1.52 -9.87
N LYS A 80 13.14 -1.36 -9.06
CA LYS A 80 14.18 -0.38 -9.34
C LYS A 80 15.04 -0.74 -10.55
N ALA A 81 15.19 -2.04 -10.85
CA ALA A 81 15.99 -2.52 -11.96
C ALA A 81 15.28 -2.38 -13.31
N THR A 82 13.97 -2.66 -13.36
CA THR A 82 13.20 -2.68 -14.63
C THR A 82 12.28 -1.49 -14.82
N ARG A 83 12.05 -0.69 -13.77
CA ARG A 83 11.06 0.40 -13.72
C ARG A 83 9.61 -0.06 -13.91
N ARG A 84 9.35 -1.37 -13.97
CA ARG A 84 8.00 -1.94 -13.88
C ARG A 84 7.38 -1.55 -12.54
N ARG A 85 6.07 -1.39 -12.54
CA ARG A 85 5.33 -0.96 -11.36
C ARG A 85 3.99 -1.69 -11.27
N VAL A 86 3.57 -1.98 -10.05
CA VAL A 86 2.30 -2.64 -9.78
C VAL A 86 1.70 -2.07 -8.51
N TRP A 87 0.37 -1.96 -8.48
CA TRP A 87 -0.35 -1.61 -7.27
C TRP A 87 -0.78 -2.88 -6.56
N CYS A 88 -0.63 -2.93 -5.24
CA CYS A 88 -1.21 -3.99 -4.41
C CYS A 88 -1.85 -3.43 -3.14
N ARG A 89 -2.74 -4.23 -2.55
CA ARG A 89 -3.35 -3.94 -1.25
C ARG A 89 -2.66 -4.72 -0.13
N ILE A 90 -2.44 -4.08 1.01
CA ILE A 90 -1.96 -4.77 2.21
C ILE A 90 -3.12 -5.52 2.86
N ASN A 91 -3.02 -6.86 2.91
CA ASN A 91 -3.98 -7.71 3.61
C ASN A 91 -3.32 -8.66 4.63
N ASP A 92 -1.99 -8.67 4.71
CA ASP A 92 -1.28 -9.62 5.55
C ASP A 92 -0.07 -9.01 6.27
N ARG A 93 0.54 -9.79 7.17
CA ARG A 93 1.71 -9.40 7.96
C ARG A 93 2.94 -10.18 7.56
N GLY A 94 4.05 -9.47 7.53
CA GLY A 94 5.32 -9.96 7.04
C GLY A 94 6.13 -8.83 6.43
N PRO A 95 7.28 -9.09 5.80
CA PRO A 95 7.80 -10.43 5.63
C PRO A 95 8.49 -10.92 6.92
N TYR A 96 8.49 -12.22 7.24
CA TYR A 96 9.16 -12.78 8.43
C TYR A 96 10.36 -13.67 8.10
N GLY A 97 10.57 -13.88 6.80
CA GLY A 97 11.64 -14.62 6.19
C GLY A 97 11.47 -14.51 4.67
N MET A 98 12.32 -15.19 3.93
CA MET A 98 12.24 -15.24 2.48
C MET A 98 12.49 -16.65 1.97
N ARG A 99 12.15 -16.89 0.72
CA ARG A 99 12.66 -18.03 -0.04
C ARG A 99 13.96 -17.63 -0.75
N LEU A 100 15.03 -18.38 -0.49
CA LEU A 100 16.32 -18.22 -1.17
C LEU A 100 16.24 -18.76 -2.60
N ALA A 101 17.24 -18.41 -3.42
CA ALA A 101 17.31 -18.82 -4.83
C ALA A 101 17.38 -20.35 -5.01
N ASP A 102 17.88 -21.08 -4.01
CA ASP A 102 17.91 -22.54 -3.99
C ASP A 102 16.58 -23.19 -3.54
N GLY A 103 15.56 -22.38 -3.26
CA GLY A 103 14.23 -22.82 -2.84
C GLY A 103 14.09 -23.06 -1.33
N THR A 104 15.15 -22.91 -0.53
CA THR A 104 15.07 -23.02 0.93
C THR A 104 14.45 -21.78 1.57
N TRP A 105 13.84 -21.93 2.75
CA TRP A 105 13.25 -20.82 3.51
C TRP A 105 14.22 -20.34 4.59
N ALA A 106 14.38 -19.02 4.73
CA ALA A 106 15.24 -18.40 5.74
C ALA A 106 14.54 -17.25 6.45
N ALA A 107 14.40 -17.32 7.78
CA ALA A 107 13.81 -16.27 8.62
C ALA A 107 14.68 -15.00 8.69
N THR A 108 15.99 -15.18 8.62
CA THR A 108 16.98 -14.10 8.55
C THR A 108 18.03 -14.56 7.57
N THR A 109 18.29 -13.77 6.54
CA THR A 109 19.44 -14.01 5.67
C THR A 109 20.38 -12.83 5.78
N THR A 110 21.67 -13.16 5.85
CA THR A 110 22.76 -12.23 5.69
C THR A 110 23.13 -12.29 4.21
N LEU A 111 22.69 -11.30 3.42
CA LEU A 111 22.90 -11.29 1.97
C LEU A 111 24.36 -11.02 1.59
N GLU A 112 25.09 -10.35 2.47
CA GLU A 112 26.52 -10.03 2.44
C GLU A 112 27.01 -9.99 3.90
N PRO A 113 28.29 -10.27 4.24
CA PRO A 113 28.78 -10.14 5.63
C PRO A 113 28.41 -8.78 6.25
N GLY A 114 27.49 -8.79 7.23
CA GLY A 114 26.95 -7.59 7.90
C GLY A 114 25.63 -7.04 7.32
N ALA A 115 25.16 -7.52 6.18
CA ALA A 115 23.90 -7.13 5.56
C ALA A 115 22.76 -8.08 5.95
N HIS A 116 22.02 -7.74 7.01
CA HIS A 116 20.78 -8.42 7.32
C HIS A 116 19.69 -8.04 6.32
N TRP A 117 18.96 -9.02 5.83
CA TRP A 117 17.79 -8.78 5.00
C TRP A 117 16.77 -7.89 5.72
N ARG A 118 16.52 -6.73 5.14
CA ARG A 118 15.39 -5.86 5.45
C ARG A 118 14.36 -5.99 4.33
N GLY A 119 13.81 -7.18 4.13
CA GLY A 119 12.66 -7.29 3.24
C GLY A 119 11.55 -6.42 3.76
N ILE A 120 10.96 -5.60 2.90
CA ILE A 120 9.93 -4.63 3.31
C ILE A 120 8.54 -5.08 2.88
N ILE A 121 8.45 -6.00 1.91
CA ILE A 121 7.17 -6.47 1.39
C ILE A 121 7.27 -7.91 0.88
N ASP A 122 6.23 -8.68 1.16
CA ASP A 122 5.98 -10.00 0.56
C ASP A 122 4.81 -9.89 -0.40
N MET A 123 5.00 -10.28 -1.65
CA MET A 123 4.01 -10.14 -2.73
C MET A 123 3.27 -11.45 -2.98
N SER A 124 1.99 -11.36 -3.37
CA SER A 124 1.29 -12.49 -4.00
C SER A 124 1.94 -12.87 -5.34
N ILE A 125 1.65 -14.07 -5.85
CA ILE A 125 2.10 -14.52 -7.17
C ILE A 125 1.68 -13.53 -8.27
N ALA A 126 0.41 -13.09 -8.30
CA ALA A 126 -0.06 -12.15 -9.32
C ALA A 126 0.72 -10.83 -9.28
N THR A 127 0.98 -10.30 -8.08
CA THR A 127 1.75 -9.08 -7.90
C THR A 127 3.21 -9.26 -8.37
N ALA A 128 3.85 -10.36 -7.98
CA ALA A 128 5.22 -10.68 -8.38
C ALA A 128 5.36 -10.91 -9.89
N ASN A 129 4.38 -11.57 -10.51
CA ASN A 129 4.32 -11.80 -11.95
C ASN A 129 4.18 -10.47 -12.72
N GLU A 130 3.25 -9.61 -12.29
CA GLU A 130 3.07 -8.28 -12.89
C GLU A 130 4.29 -7.38 -12.70
N LEU A 131 5.03 -7.53 -11.60
CA LEU A 131 6.28 -6.81 -11.37
C LEU A 131 7.48 -7.42 -12.11
N GLY A 132 7.35 -8.64 -12.64
CA GLY A 132 8.40 -9.37 -13.35
C GLY A 132 9.50 -9.91 -12.44
N THR A 133 9.14 -10.38 -11.25
CA THR A 133 10.08 -10.84 -10.22
C THR A 133 9.92 -12.30 -9.85
N ILE A 134 9.03 -13.03 -10.53
CA ILE A 134 8.70 -14.42 -10.19
C ILE A 134 9.93 -15.34 -10.25
N ASP A 135 10.75 -15.22 -11.30
CA ASP A 135 11.91 -16.11 -11.52
C ASP A 135 13.12 -15.80 -10.62
N ARG A 136 13.14 -14.64 -9.96
CA ARG A 136 14.33 -14.19 -9.19
C ARG A 136 14.21 -14.44 -7.69
N GLY A 137 13.02 -14.67 -7.17
CA GLY A 137 12.73 -14.79 -5.73
C GLY A 137 12.81 -13.48 -4.96
N LEU A 138 13.78 -12.60 -5.27
CA LEU A 138 14.00 -11.30 -4.61
C LEU A 138 14.15 -10.15 -5.62
N ALA A 139 13.65 -8.97 -5.25
CA ALA A 139 13.84 -7.74 -6.02
C ALA A 139 14.08 -6.52 -5.14
N ASN A 140 14.96 -5.60 -5.57
CA ASN A 140 15.09 -4.28 -4.94
C ASN A 140 13.96 -3.39 -5.43
N VAL A 141 13.11 -2.95 -4.51
CA VAL A 141 11.90 -2.19 -4.79
C VAL A 141 11.86 -0.87 -4.05
N GLU A 142 11.06 0.04 -4.58
CA GLU A 142 10.61 1.25 -3.92
C GLU A 142 9.09 1.15 -3.73
N LEU A 143 8.63 1.28 -2.49
CA LEU A 143 7.23 1.40 -2.15
C LEU A 143 6.83 2.87 -2.12
N ARG A 144 5.67 3.19 -2.67
CA ARG A 144 5.02 4.50 -2.52
C ARG A 144 3.62 4.30 -1.98
N TYR A 145 3.31 4.94 -0.88
CA TYR A 145 1.99 4.85 -0.25
C TYR A 145 1.59 6.18 0.39
N TRP A 146 0.29 6.35 0.59
CA TRP A 146 -0.32 7.56 1.13
C TRP A 146 -1.09 7.22 2.40
N SER A 147 -1.47 8.25 3.16
CA SER A 147 -2.46 8.11 4.22
C SER A 147 -3.73 7.47 3.67
N LYS A 148 -4.39 6.65 4.48
CA LYS A 148 -5.65 6.00 4.13
C LYS A 148 -6.66 7.05 3.64
N GLY A 149 -7.22 6.85 2.46
CA GLY A 149 -8.16 7.78 1.81
C GLY A 149 -7.51 8.85 0.92
N SER A 150 -6.19 8.95 0.90
CA SER A 150 -5.43 9.91 0.08
C SER A 150 -4.68 9.27 -1.09
N THR A 151 -4.74 7.94 -1.22
CA THR A 151 -4.12 7.24 -2.36
C THR A 151 -4.84 7.58 -3.66
N PRO A 152 -4.13 7.84 -4.77
CA PRO A 152 -4.75 8.15 -6.08
C PRO A 152 -5.52 6.97 -6.69
N VAL A 153 -5.42 5.78 -6.09
CA VAL A 153 -6.12 4.56 -6.50
C VAL A 153 -6.72 3.92 -5.25
N ASN A 154 -8.00 3.53 -5.33
CA ASN A 154 -8.69 2.83 -4.25
C ASN A 154 -8.65 1.30 -4.42
N VAL A 155 -8.94 0.57 -3.34
CA VAL A 155 -8.96 -0.90 -3.32
C VAL A 155 -9.87 -1.48 -4.40
N ALA A 156 -11.08 -0.93 -4.55
CA ALA A 156 -12.03 -1.42 -5.54
C ALA A 156 -11.51 -1.30 -6.98
N ALA A 157 -10.68 -0.29 -7.28
CA ALA A 157 -10.04 -0.15 -8.58
C ALA A 157 -8.96 -1.21 -8.83
N ILE A 158 -8.23 -1.62 -7.78
CA ILE A 158 -7.31 -2.75 -7.85
C ILE A 158 -8.12 -4.03 -8.08
N GLU A 159 -9.13 -4.30 -7.27
CA GLU A 159 -9.92 -5.52 -7.38
C GLU A 159 -10.62 -5.63 -8.75
N ARG A 160 -11.19 -4.54 -9.30
CA ARG A 160 -11.81 -4.54 -10.64
C ARG A 160 -10.86 -4.80 -11.79
N LYS A 161 -9.59 -4.40 -11.68
CA LYS A 161 -8.62 -4.60 -12.77
C LYS A 161 -8.21 -6.08 -12.89
N TYR A 162 -8.51 -6.90 -11.89
CA TYR A 162 -7.95 -8.23 -11.70
C TYR A 162 -8.98 -9.31 -11.31
N HIS A 163 -10.27 -9.02 -11.54
CA HIS A 163 -11.42 -9.93 -11.53
C HIS A 163 -12.06 -9.96 -12.92
#